data_AF-A0A533T3I7-F1
#
_entry.id   AF-A0A533T3I7-F1
#
_cell.length_a   1.000
_cell.length_b   1.000
_cell.length_c   1.000
_cell.angle_alpha   90.00
_cell.angle_beta   90.00
_cell.angle_gamma   90.00
#
_symmetry.space_group_name_H-M   'P 1'
#
loop_
_entity.id
_entity.type
_entity.pdbx_description
1 polymer ?
#
loop_
_entity_poly.entity_id
_entity_poly.type
_entity_poly.pdbx_seq_one_letter_code
_entity_poly.pdbx_strand_id
1 'polypeptide(L)'
;MSQKATKVTFADVMGTLDGKGDIDCSHKGLTSLEGCPEKVKGDFNCSGNRLTTLEGAPKSIKGRFNCSNNQLTTLDGGPEDVKGDYDCSENQLISLDDGPIYVMGDFSCAGNQLTSLKGEIYSSKGTKLAKCLEIVEGDFNCSDNQLITLDGAPLIVGGDFFCSHNQLTTLQGAPKKIPGDFDCSRNQLASFDECPEVILGDFLCAGNQLTSLEGLPREVGGNFNCSMNQLTSLKNCYKKFKGAFNCSGNQLDSLKGAPQEVGSFECSNNQLTSLKRAPEKVRGFFDCSWNLLTSLKGAPKKVKGNFDCSGNQLTTLESTLQTVGGDFICGENAQPFIEEEIRTIVYVNGHIIV
;
A
#
# COMPACT_ATOMS: atom_id res chain seq x y z
N MET A 1 29.28 -22.00 27.34
CA MET A 1 28.35 -21.60 28.43
C MET A 1 27.37 -20.61 27.82
N SER A 2 26.13 -21.01 27.60
CA SER A 2 25.09 -20.08 27.13
C SER A 2 24.78 -19.13 28.30
N GLN A 3 24.98 -17.82 28.12
CA GLN A 3 24.45 -16.83 29.06
C GLN A 3 22.93 -17.02 29.08
N LYS A 4 22.38 -17.52 30.19
CA LYS A 4 20.93 -17.43 30.43
C LYS A 4 20.58 -15.95 30.31
N ALA A 5 19.75 -15.60 29.32
CA ALA A 5 19.18 -14.27 29.25
C ALA A 5 18.50 -13.99 30.60
N THR A 6 18.92 -12.93 31.28
CA THR A 6 18.31 -12.52 32.54
C THR A 6 16.85 -12.18 32.25
N LYS A 7 15.91 -12.88 32.88
CA LYS A 7 14.48 -12.57 32.77
C LYS A 7 14.25 -11.18 33.36
N VAL A 8 13.74 -10.25 32.55
CA VAL A 8 13.34 -8.90 32.98
C VAL A 8 11.83 -8.82 32.84
N THR A 9 11.12 -8.83 33.98
CA THR A 9 9.65 -8.84 33.98
C THR A 9 9.06 -7.44 34.04
N PHE A 10 7.79 -7.32 33.66
CA PHE A 10 7.03 -6.10 33.87
C PHE A 10 7.03 -5.69 35.35
N ALA A 11 6.78 -6.62 36.28
CA ALA A 11 6.79 -6.33 37.71
C ALA A 11 8.13 -5.75 38.20
N ASP A 12 9.26 -6.27 37.69
CA ASP A 12 10.60 -5.81 38.09
C ASP A 12 10.85 -4.36 37.66
N VAL A 13 10.32 -3.94 36.51
CA VAL A 13 10.61 -2.63 35.90
C VAL A 13 9.54 -1.58 36.23
N MET A 14 8.28 -1.97 36.21
CA MET A 14 7.12 -1.07 36.33
C MET A 14 6.46 -1.12 37.70
N GLY A 15 6.77 -2.13 38.52
CA GLY A 15 6.08 -2.38 39.77
C GLY A 15 4.63 -2.83 39.55
N THR A 16 3.75 -2.55 40.51
CA THR A 16 2.33 -2.89 40.44
C THR A 16 1.51 -1.69 39.95
N LEU A 17 0.79 -1.85 38.84
CA LEU A 17 -0.15 -0.87 38.30
C LEU A 17 -1.58 -1.42 38.37
N ASP A 18 -2.57 -0.54 38.51
CA ASP A 18 -3.99 -0.92 38.69
C ASP A 18 -4.79 -1.05 37.38
N GLY A 19 -4.17 -0.75 36.24
CA GLY A 19 -4.78 -0.85 34.91
C GLY A 19 -5.92 0.14 34.65
N LYS A 20 -6.10 1.19 35.45
CA LYS A 20 -7.21 2.15 35.27
C LYS A 20 -6.99 3.18 34.16
N GLY A 21 -5.75 3.34 33.69
CA GLY A 21 -5.39 4.24 32.60
C GLY A 21 -4.44 3.56 31.62
N ASP A 22 -3.71 4.38 30.86
CA ASP A 22 -2.72 3.90 29.90
C ASP A 22 -1.50 3.30 30.61
N ILE A 23 -0.94 2.25 30.03
CA ILE A 23 0.29 1.61 30.48
C ILE A 23 1.27 1.62 29.32
N ASP A 24 2.38 2.34 29.49
CA ASP A 24 3.50 2.34 28.56
C ASP A 24 4.73 1.70 29.21
N CYS A 25 5.07 0.51 28.74
CA CYS A 25 6.27 -0.24 29.10
C CYS A 25 7.16 -0.50 27.88
N SER A 26 7.05 0.33 26.84
CA SER A 26 7.87 0.24 25.64
C SER A 26 9.35 0.51 25.91
N HIS A 27 10.22 -0.13 25.13
CA HIS A 27 11.68 0.08 25.16
C HIS A 27 12.34 -0.08 26.54
N LYS A 28 11.85 -1.01 27.35
CA LYS A 28 12.39 -1.30 28.70
C LYS A 28 13.28 -2.54 28.77
N GLY A 29 13.48 -3.23 27.65
CA GLY A 29 14.25 -4.46 27.60
C GLY A 29 13.54 -5.65 28.27
N LEU A 30 12.21 -5.59 28.35
CA LEU A 30 11.39 -6.66 28.92
C LEU A 30 11.56 -7.94 28.11
N THR A 31 11.64 -9.06 28.83
CA THR A 31 11.57 -10.42 28.26
C THR A 31 10.30 -11.15 28.67
N SER A 32 9.49 -10.57 29.57
CA SER A 32 8.23 -11.15 30.04
C SER A 32 7.29 -10.05 30.54
N LEU A 33 5.99 -10.23 30.31
CA LEU A 33 4.93 -9.34 30.82
C LEU A 33 4.39 -9.80 32.18
N GLU A 34 5.06 -10.73 32.86
CA GLU A 34 4.67 -11.20 34.18
C GLU A 34 4.48 -10.03 35.17
N GLY A 35 3.31 -10.00 35.81
CA GLY A 35 2.91 -8.96 36.75
C GLY A 35 2.11 -7.79 36.15
N CYS A 36 1.78 -7.82 34.86
CA CYS A 36 0.81 -6.88 34.31
C CYS A 36 -0.57 -7.06 34.96
N PRO A 37 -1.37 -5.99 35.07
CA PRO A 37 -2.78 -6.13 35.47
C PRO A 37 -3.56 -6.93 34.41
N GLU A 38 -4.52 -7.76 34.85
CA GLU A 38 -5.34 -8.56 33.94
C GLU A 38 -6.21 -7.72 32.98
N LYS A 39 -6.55 -6.49 33.37
CA LYS A 39 -7.41 -5.58 32.61
C LYS A 39 -6.81 -4.19 32.55
N VAL A 40 -6.87 -3.58 31.38
CA VAL A 40 -6.41 -2.21 31.13
C VAL A 40 -7.54 -1.40 30.51
N LYS A 41 -7.90 -0.27 31.15
CA LYS A 41 -8.97 0.61 30.67
C LYS A 41 -8.50 1.61 29.61
N GLY A 42 -7.20 1.87 29.54
CA GLY A 42 -6.57 2.70 28.52
C GLY A 42 -5.85 1.88 27.46
N ASP A 43 -4.81 2.49 26.89
CA ASP A 43 -3.87 1.86 25.97
C ASP A 43 -2.84 0.99 26.72
N PHE A 44 -2.37 -0.08 26.10
CA PHE A 44 -1.26 -0.88 26.61
C PHE A 44 -0.17 -1.00 25.53
N ASN A 45 0.98 -0.38 25.79
CA ASN A 45 2.12 -0.37 24.89
C ASN A 45 3.30 -1.16 25.51
N CYS A 46 3.66 -2.29 24.91
CA CYS A 46 4.83 -3.08 25.25
C CYS A 46 5.83 -3.21 24.09
N SER A 47 5.78 -2.28 23.13
CA SER A 47 6.62 -2.31 21.93
C SER A 47 8.11 -2.13 22.20
N GLY A 48 8.96 -2.54 21.26
CA GLY A 48 10.40 -2.29 21.30
C GLY A 48 11.13 -3.02 22.43
N ASN A 49 10.65 -4.20 22.80
CA ASN A 49 11.20 -5.03 23.88
C ASN A 49 11.87 -6.30 23.30
N ARG A 50 12.06 -7.32 24.13
CA ARG A 50 12.65 -8.63 23.75
C ARG A 50 11.69 -9.76 24.09
N LEU A 51 10.38 -9.50 23.98
CA LEU A 51 9.34 -10.48 24.28
C LEU A 51 9.34 -11.57 23.20
N THR A 52 9.27 -12.83 23.62
CA THR A 52 9.13 -13.99 22.71
C THR A 52 7.72 -14.61 22.77
N THR A 53 6.96 -14.29 23.81
CA THR A 53 5.54 -14.65 23.98
C THR A 53 4.80 -13.45 24.59
N LEU A 54 3.47 -13.46 24.52
CA LEU A 54 2.63 -12.51 25.24
C LEU A 54 2.15 -13.05 26.59
N GLU A 55 2.77 -14.09 27.12
CA GLU A 55 2.42 -14.63 28.43
C GLU A 55 2.55 -13.55 29.52
N GLY A 56 1.47 -13.39 30.29
CA GLY A 56 1.35 -12.34 31.30
C GLY A 56 0.78 -11.01 30.78
N ALA A 57 0.52 -10.86 29.48
CA ALA A 57 -0.18 -9.68 28.96
C ALA A 57 -1.59 -9.54 29.57
N PRO A 58 -2.12 -8.30 29.65
CA PRO A 58 -3.52 -8.09 30.01
C PRO A 58 -4.46 -8.88 29.08
N LYS A 59 -5.54 -9.44 29.63
CA LYS A 59 -6.51 -10.23 28.85
C LYS A 59 -7.60 -9.38 28.21
N SER A 60 -7.87 -8.19 28.76
CA SER A 60 -8.84 -7.24 28.21
C SER A 60 -8.30 -5.82 28.24
N ILE A 61 -8.30 -5.17 27.08
CA ILE A 61 -7.77 -3.83 26.86
C ILE A 61 -8.86 -3.00 26.17
N LYS A 62 -9.23 -1.86 26.75
CA LYS A 62 -10.26 -0.97 26.18
C LYS A 62 -9.71 0.06 25.19
N GLY A 63 -8.43 0.37 25.26
CA GLY A 63 -7.73 1.17 24.26
C GLY A 63 -7.01 0.30 23.22
N ARG A 64 -5.89 0.81 22.72
CA ARG A 64 -4.98 0.12 21.80
C ARG A 64 -4.09 -0.89 22.53
N PHE A 65 -3.75 -1.97 21.85
CA PHE A 65 -2.71 -2.89 22.24
C PHE A 65 -1.56 -2.85 21.23
N ASN A 66 -0.38 -2.43 21.68
CA ASN A 66 0.81 -2.39 20.84
C ASN A 66 1.89 -3.31 21.41
N CYS A 67 2.20 -4.40 20.70
CA CYS A 67 3.28 -5.32 20.99
C CYS A 67 4.34 -5.37 19.87
N SER A 68 4.39 -4.36 19.01
CA SER A 68 5.30 -4.34 17.86
C SER A 68 6.78 -4.28 18.26
N ASN A 69 7.67 -4.55 17.31
CA ASN A 69 9.12 -4.48 17.51
C ASN A 69 9.60 -5.36 18.68
N ASN A 70 9.23 -6.65 18.63
CA ASN A 70 9.61 -7.67 19.60
C ASN A 70 10.21 -8.90 18.88
N GLN A 71 10.25 -10.06 19.56
CA GLN A 71 10.74 -11.32 19.00
C GLN A 71 9.65 -12.40 19.09
N LEU A 72 8.38 -11.99 19.00
CA LEU A 72 7.23 -12.88 19.12
C LEU A 72 7.19 -13.84 17.93
N THR A 73 7.06 -15.13 18.21
CA THR A 73 6.81 -16.16 17.17
C THR A 73 5.35 -16.62 17.15
N THR A 74 4.56 -16.24 18.16
CA THR A 74 3.13 -16.51 18.32
C THR A 74 2.48 -15.36 19.08
N LEU A 75 1.16 -15.19 18.91
CA LEU A 75 0.33 -14.28 19.72
C LEU A 75 -0.24 -14.95 20.98
N ASP A 76 0.12 -16.22 21.24
CA ASP A 76 -0.27 -16.93 22.46
C ASP A 76 0.08 -16.13 23.72
N GLY A 77 -0.85 -16.14 24.67
CA GLY A 77 -0.82 -15.32 25.87
C GLY A 77 -1.39 -13.90 25.70
N GLY A 78 -1.64 -13.45 24.46
CA GLY A 78 -2.14 -12.12 24.15
C GLY A 78 -3.53 -11.78 24.70
N PRO A 79 -3.97 -10.51 24.52
CA PRO A 79 -5.30 -10.07 24.91
C PRO A 79 -6.38 -10.72 24.05
N GLU A 80 -7.47 -11.15 24.70
CA GLU A 80 -8.64 -11.76 24.04
C GLU A 80 -9.66 -10.69 23.58
N ASP A 81 -9.70 -9.54 24.25
CA ASP A 81 -10.60 -8.42 23.94
C ASP A 81 -9.81 -7.12 23.85
N VAL A 82 -9.62 -6.61 22.63
CA VAL A 82 -9.05 -5.28 22.34
C VAL A 82 -10.10 -4.44 21.64
N LYS A 83 -10.38 -3.24 22.18
CA LYS A 83 -11.40 -2.33 21.61
C LYS A 83 -10.83 -1.18 20.78
N GLY A 84 -9.52 -0.95 20.81
CA GLY A 84 -8.83 -0.05 19.89
C GLY A 84 -8.06 -0.81 18.83
N ASP A 85 -6.91 -0.27 18.46
CA ASP A 85 -5.98 -0.84 17.50
C ASP A 85 -5.21 -2.03 18.09
N TYR A 86 -4.84 -2.98 17.24
CA TYR A 86 -4.00 -4.12 17.59
C TYR A 86 -2.77 -4.13 16.67
N ASP A 87 -1.61 -3.78 17.23
CA ASP A 87 -0.35 -3.73 16.49
C ASP A 87 0.61 -4.81 16.98
N CYS A 88 0.81 -5.85 16.17
CA CYS A 88 1.82 -6.89 16.36
C CYS A 88 2.91 -6.87 15.26
N SER A 89 3.09 -5.73 14.59
CA SER A 89 4.07 -5.57 13.53
C SER A 89 5.52 -5.76 14.01
N GLU A 90 6.44 -5.96 13.07
CA GLU A 90 7.89 -6.06 13.33
C GLU A 90 8.22 -7.12 14.41
N ASN A 91 7.83 -8.35 14.12
CA ASN A 91 8.02 -9.52 14.97
C ASN A 91 8.54 -10.72 14.14
N GLN A 92 8.45 -11.93 14.67
CA GLN A 92 8.86 -13.17 14.00
C GLN A 92 7.68 -14.14 13.86
N LEU A 93 6.45 -13.62 13.77
CA LEU A 93 5.24 -14.42 13.67
C LEU A 93 5.24 -15.23 12.38
N ILE A 94 4.92 -16.52 12.49
CA ILE A 94 4.77 -17.44 11.35
C ILE A 94 3.31 -17.77 11.04
N SER A 95 2.42 -17.54 12.00
CA SER A 95 0.95 -17.62 11.89
C SER A 95 0.30 -16.54 12.76
N LEU A 96 -0.98 -16.31 12.53
CA LEU A 96 -1.83 -15.48 13.40
C LEU A 96 -2.64 -16.32 14.39
N ASP A 97 -2.14 -17.51 14.74
CA ASP A 97 -2.78 -18.34 15.77
C ASP A 97 -2.87 -17.57 17.09
N ASP A 98 -4.00 -17.78 17.79
CA ASP A 98 -4.34 -17.11 19.04
C ASP A 98 -4.40 -15.56 18.96
N GLY A 99 -4.47 -15.02 17.73
CA GLY A 99 -4.78 -13.61 17.50
C GLY A 99 -6.25 -13.26 17.81
N PRO A 100 -6.60 -11.96 17.77
CA PRO A 100 -7.97 -11.51 18.01
C PRO A 100 -8.93 -11.94 16.87
N ILE A 101 -10.18 -12.23 17.22
CA ILE A 101 -11.25 -12.53 16.23
C ILE A 101 -11.77 -11.24 15.58
N TYR A 102 -11.84 -10.17 16.37
CA TYR A 102 -12.45 -8.90 16.01
C TYR A 102 -11.60 -7.77 16.57
N VAL A 103 -11.35 -6.76 15.72
CA VAL A 103 -10.67 -5.53 16.10
C VAL A 103 -11.50 -4.34 15.62
N MET A 104 -11.83 -3.45 16.55
CA MET A 104 -12.65 -2.26 16.27
C MET A 104 -11.82 -1.13 15.65
N GLY A 105 -10.53 -1.06 15.97
CA GLY A 105 -9.60 -0.14 15.32
C GLY A 105 -8.85 -0.81 14.17
N ASP A 106 -7.59 -0.42 14.03
CA ASP A 106 -6.69 -0.94 13.01
C ASP A 106 -6.03 -2.25 13.48
N PHE A 107 -5.78 -3.17 12.55
CA PHE A 107 -4.99 -4.37 12.81
C PHE A 107 -3.74 -4.39 11.93
N SER A 108 -2.57 -4.40 12.55
CA SER A 108 -1.29 -4.48 11.86
C SER A 108 -0.50 -5.71 12.29
N CYS A 109 -0.20 -6.58 11.31
CA CYS A 109 0.75 -7.69 11.43
C CYS A 109 1.93 -7.55 10.46
N ALA A 110 2.20 -6.33 9.99
CA ALA A 110 3.25 -6.06 9.02
C ALA A 110 4.66 -6.43 9.55
N GLY A 111 5.61 -6.71 8.67
CA GLY A 111 7.00 -6.98 9.09
C GLY A 111 7.13 -8.28 9.91
N ASN A 112 6.53 -9.36 9.43
CA ASN A 112 6.57 -10.68 10.07
C ASN A 112 7.04 -11.76 9.05
N GLN A 113 6.90 -13.04 9.40
CA GLN A 113 7.27 -14.18 8.56
C GLN A 113 6.02 -14.99 8.16
N LEU A 114 4.86 -14.33 8.06
CA LEU A 114 3.60 -14.99 7.73
C LEU A 114 3.61 -15.49 6.29
N THR A 115 3.19 -16.75 6.10
CA THR A 115 2.97 -17.35 4.77
C THR A 115 1.49 -17.47 4.42
N SER A 116 0.62 -17.32 5.42
CA SER A 116 -0.84 -17.22 5.31
C SER A 116 -1.37 -16.33 6.42
N LEU A 117 -2.53 -15.72 6.20
CA LEU A 117 -3.27 -14.96 7.22
C LEU A 117 -4.21 -15.83 8.05
N LYS A 118 -4.27 -17.14 7.77
CA LYS A 118 -5.02 -18.07 8.60
C LYS A 118 -4.44 -18.08 10.00
N GLY A 119 -5.35 -18.06 10.97
CA GLY A 119 -5.06 -18.39 12.36
C GLY A 119 -6.20 -19.22 12.94
N GLU A 120 -5.87 -20.00 13.96
CA GLU A 120 -6.80 -20.75 14.77
C GLU A 120 -6.70 -20.25 16.21
N ILE A 121 -7.85 -20.16 16.87
CA ILE A 121 -7.91 -19.74 18.27
C ILE A 121 -8.30 -20.95 19.10
N TYR A 122 -7.53 -21.19 20.16
CA TYR A 122 -7.76 -22.30 21.06
C TYR A 122 -8.32 -21.81 22.40
N SER A 123 -9.27 -22.56 22.96
CA SER A 123 -9.68 -22.34 24.35
C SER A 123 -8.54 -22.73 25.31
N SER A 124 -8.61 -22.27 26.56
CA SER A 124 -7.73 -22.73 27.65
C SER A 124 -7.77 -24.24 27.92
N LYS A 125 -8.68 -24.98 27.27
CA LYS A 125 -8.77 -26.46 27.29
C LYS A 125 -8.28 -27.11 25.99
N GLY A 126 -7.63 -26.35 25.10
CA GLY A 126 -7.07 -26.83 23.83
C GLY A 126 -8.11 -27.15 22.76
N THR A 127 -9.35 -26.68 22.90
CA THR A 127 -10.39 -26.87 21.87
C THR A 127 -10.30 -25.76 20.82
N LYS A 128 -10.24 -26.12 19.54
CA LYS A 128 -10.30 -25.16 18.43
C LYS A 128 -11.66 -24.45 18.42
N LEU A 129 -11.65 -23.13 18.59
CA LEU A 129 -12.86 -22.32 18.77
C LEU A 129 -13.31 -21.61 17.48
N ALA A 130 -12.38 -21.02 16.72
CA ALA A 130 -12.72 -20.19 15.56
C ALA A 130 -11.53 -19.99 14.60
N LYS A 131 -11.81 -19.39 13.43
CA LYS A 131 -10.78 -18.76 12.58
C LYS A 131 -10.39 -17.41 13.18
N CYS A 132 -9.13 -17.03 13.07
CA CYS A 132 -8.65 -15.71 13.46
C CYS A 132 -9.13 -14.63 12.48
N LEU A 133 -9.40 -13.45 13.04
CA LEU A 133 -9.63 -12.16 12.39
C LEU A 133 -10.68 -12.15 11.26
N GLU A 134 -11.96 -12.15 11.62
CA GLU A 134 -13.07 -12.11 10.64
C GLU A 134 -13.42 -10.68 10.21
N ILE A 135 -13.31 -9.72 11.13
CA ILE A 135 -13.73 -8.32 10.95
C ILE A 135 -12.69 -7.37 11.56
N VAL A 136 -12.28 -6.38 10.77
CA VAL A 136 -11.49 -5.22 11.18
C VAL A 136 -12.29 -3.97 10.81
N GLU A 137 -12.70 -3.17 11.79
CA GLU A 137 -13.48 -1.96 11.51
C GLU A 137 -12.63 -0.77 11.04
N GLY A 138 -11.32 -0.78 11.31
CA GLY A 138 -10.35 0.17 10.77
C GLY A 138 -9.57 -0.39 9.58
N ASP A 139 -8.28 -0.06 9.54
CA ASP A 139 -7.33 -0.47 8.52
C ASP A 139 -6.76 -1.86 8.81
N PHE A 140 -6.49 -2.64 7.77
CA PHE A 140 -5.81 -3.93 7.87
C PHE A 140 -4.47 -3.89 7.14
N ASN A 141 -3.38 -4.07 7.87
CA ASN A 141 -2.02 -4.07 7.31
C ASN A 141 -1.30 -5.41 7.55
N CYS A 142 -1.07 -6.14 6.46
CA CYS A 142 -0.26 -7.36 6.43
C CYS A 142 0.96 -7.25 5.50
N SER A 143 1.41 -6.03 5.24
CA SER A 143 2.57 -5.76 4.37
C SER A 143 3.85 -6.37 4.91
N ASP A 144 4.88 -6.48 4.09
CA ASP A 144 6.22 -6.95 4.50
C ASP A 144 6.19 -8.33 5.20
N ASN A 145 5.60 -9.31 4.51
CA ASN A 145 5.51 -10.70 4.94
C ASN A 145 5.95 -11.64 3.80
N GLN A 146 5.64 -12.93 3.92
CA GLN A 146 5.94 -13.95 2.93
C GLN A 146 4.66 -14.58 2.36
N LEU A 147 3.56 -13.82 2.32
CA LEU A 147 2.26 -14.29 1.88
C LEU A 147 2.27 -14.63 0.39
N ILE A 148 1.71 -15.78 0.03
CA ILE A 148 1.52 -16.22 -1.36
C ILE A 148 0.09 -15.98 -1.89
N THR A 149 -0.87 -15.89 -0.97
CA THR A 149 -2.28 -15.49 -1.17
C THR A 149 -2.76 -14.70 0.04
N LEU A 150 -3.94 -14.09 -0.05
CA LEU A 150 -4.61 -13.41 1.07
C LEU A 150 -5.62 -14.34 1.79
N ASP A 151 -5.50 -15.65 1.60
CA ASP A 151 -6.39 -16.61 2.25
C ASP A 151 -6.22 -16.54 3.78
N GLY A 152 -7.33 -16.30 4.48
CA GLY A 152 -7.37 -15.99 5.91
C GLY A 152 -7.42 -14.51 6.26
N ALA A 153 -7.40 -13.60 5.27
CA ALA A 153 -7.67 -12.18 5.50
C ALA A 153 -9.08 -11.95 6.09
N PRO A 154 -9.30 -10.82 6.80
CA PRO A 154 -10.63 -10.46 7.27
C PRO A 154 -11.63 -10.37 6.12
N LEU A 155 -12.85 -10.83 6.38
CA LEU A 155 -13.95 -10.76 5.40
C LEU A 155 -14.44 -9.32 5.21
N ILE A 156 -14.35 -8.53 6.28
CA ILE A 156 -14.78 -7.13 6.33
C ILE A 156 -13.62 -6.29 6.85
N VAL A 157 -13.24 -5.29 6.07
CA VAL A 157 -12.32 -4.20 6.44
C VAL A 157 -13.07 -2.89 6.30
N GLY A 158 -13.02 -2.04 7.32
CA GLY A 158 -13.75 -0.77 7.34
C GLY A 158 -12.99 0.41 6.75
N GLY A 159 -11.65 0.34 6.70
CA GLY A 159 -10.78 1.34 6.12
C GLY A 159 -9.94 0.81 4.95
N ASP A 160 -8.64 1.02 5.05
CA ASP A 160 -7.63 0.66 4.05
C ASP A 160 -7.17 -0.79 4.20
N PHE A 161 -6.71 -1.39 3.10
CA PHE A 161 -6.14 -2.73 3.08
C PHE A 161 -4.75 -2.70 2.45
N PHE A 162 -3.73 -2.94 3.26
CA PHE A 162 -2.33 -2.91 2.85
C PHE A 162 -1.74 -4.33 2.90
N CYS A 163 -1.31 -4.84 1.76
CA CYS A 163 -0.64 -6.13 1.61
C CYS A 163 0.59 -6.05 0.68
N SER A 164 1.22 -4.87 0.64
CA SER A 164 2.38 -4.65 -0.19
C SER A 164 3.59 -5.45 0.30
N HIS A 165 4.60 -5.60 -0.56
CA HIS A 165 5.85 -6.29 -0.18
C HIS A 165 5.64 -7.73 0.33
N ASN A 166 4.95 -8.53 -0.46
CA ASN A 166 4.72 -9.96 -0.20
C ASN A 166 5.14 -10.79 -1.42
N GLN A 167 4.73 -12.06 -1.47
CA GLN A 167 4.96 -12.97 -2.60
C GLN A 167 3.64 -13.35 -3.27
N LEU A 168 2.64 -12.46 -3.23
CA LEU A 168 1.30 -12.75 -3.73
C LEU A 168 1.33 -13.02 -5.24
N THR A 169 0.80 -14.18 -5.64
CA THR A 169 0.61 -14.53 -7.06
C THR A 169 -0.85 -14.36 -7.50
N THR A 170 -1.76 -14.29 -6.53
CA THR A 170 -3.19 -14.03 -6.69
C THR A 170 -3.68 -13.22 -5.49
N LEU A 171 -4.78 -12.50 -5.65
CA LEU A 171 -5.48 -11.79 -4.57
C LEU A 171 -6.55 -12.66 -3.90
N GLN A 172 -6.56 -13.98 -4.15
CA GLN A 172 -7.48 -14.91 -3.50
C GLN A 172 -7.49 -14.71 -1.99
N GLY A 173 -8.68 -14.46 -1.44
CA GLY A 173 -8.90 -14.18 -0.02
C GLY A 173 -9.07 -12.70 0.32
N ALA A 174 -8.79 -11.78 -0.62
CA ALA A 174 -9.05 -10.36 -0.42
C ALA A 174 -10.54 -10.07 -0.14
N PRO A 175 -10.86 -9.04 0.67
CA PRO A 175 -12.22 -8.57 0.82
C PRO A 175 -12.81 -8.14 -0.53
N LYS A 176 -14.10 -8.46 -0.76
CA LYS A 176 -14.76 -8.09 -2.03
C LYS A 176 -14.92 -6.58 -2.22
N LYS A 177 -14.98 -5.82 -1.13
CA LYS A 177 -15.15 -4.37 -1.14
C LYS A 177 -14.19 -3.76 -0.13
N ILE A 178 -13.46 -2.75 -0.57
CA ILE A 178 -12.53 -1.98 0.25
C ILE A 178 -13.03 -0.52 0.29
N PRO A 179 -13.46 -0.02 1.47
CA PRO A 179 -13.94 1.35 1.61
C PRO A 179 -12.86 2.43 1.46
N GLY A 180 -11.61 2.09 1.76
CA GLY A 180 -10.47 2.98 1.62
C GLY A 180 -9.56 2.57 0.46
N ASP A 181 -8.26 2.72 0.69
CA ASP A 181 -7.18 2.41 -0.23
C ASP A 181 -6.86 0.91 -0.23
N PHE A 182 -6.45 0.40 -1.40
CA PHE A 182 -5.96 -0.98 -1.54
C PHE A 182 -4.55 -0.98 -2.12
N ASP A 183 -3.58 -1.34 -1.30
CA ASP A 183 -2.18 -1.47 -1.71
C ASP A 183 -1.74 -2.93 -1.78
N CYS A 184 -1.59 -3.43 -3.00
CA CYS A 184 -0.99 -4.73 -3.30
C CYS A 184 0.34 -4.59 -4.07
N SER A 185 1.00 -3.45 -3.95
CA SER A 185 2.27 -3.18 -4.64
C SER A 185 3.39 -4.13 -4.22
N ARG A 186 4.39 -4.30 -5.09
CA ARG A 186 5.60 -5.10 -4.84
C ARG A 186 5.26 -6.54 -4.45
N ASN A 187 4.54 -7.21 -5.34
CA ASN A 187 4.14 -8.61 -5.27
C ASN A 187 4.52 -9.31 -6.60
N GLN A 188 3.95 -10.49 -6.85
CA GLN A 188 4.19 -11.31 -8.04
C GLN A 188 2.91 -11.51 -8.87
N LEU A 189 1.98 -10.55 -8.81
CA LEU A 189 0.69 -10.64 -9.51
C LEU A 189 0.89 -10.56 -11.02
N ALA A 190 0.36 -11.55 -11.76
CA ALA A 190 0.39 -11.58 -13.23
C ALA A 190 -0.94 -11.11 -13.87
N SER A 191 -2.02 -11.14 -13.09
CA SER A 191 -3.38 -10.72 -13.46
C SER A 191 -4.08 -10.08 -12.25
N PHE A 192 -5.26 -9.51 -12.48
CA PHE A 192 -6.17 -9.06 -11.42
C PHE A 192 -7.19 -10.15 -11.02
N ASP A 193 -6.84 -11.44 -11.16
CA ASP A 193 -7.73 -12.51 -10.73
C ASP A 193 -7.96 -12.44 -9.22
N GLU A 194 -9.23 -12.60 -8.80
CA GLU A 194 -9.68 -12.48 -7.41
C GLU A 194 -9.42 -11.10 -6.77
N CYS A 195 -9.23 -10.05 -7.58
CA CYS A 195 -9.16 -8.68 -7.10
C CYS A 195 -10.50 -8.24 -6.49
N PRO A 196 -10.49 -7.38 -5.44
CA PRO A 196 -11.71 -6.75 -4.92
C PRO A 196 -12.60 -6.19 -6.04
N GLU A 197 -13.91 -6.38 -5.93
CA GLU A 197 -14.87 -5.91 -6.93
C GLU A 197 -15.00 -4.38 -6.91
N VAL A 198 -14.85 -3.75 -5.75
CA VAL A 198 -15.00 -2.31 -5.53
C VAL A 198 -13.93 -1.79 -4.58
N ILE A 199 -13.20 -0.77 -4.99
CA ILE A 199 -12.24 -0.01 -4.18
C ILE A 199 -12.65 1.46 -4.23
N LEU A 200 -12.98 2.05 -3.09
CA LEU A 200 -13.49 3.43 -3.06
C LEU A 200 -12.37 4.48 -2.93
N GLY A 201 -11.20 4.11 -2.42
CA GLY A 201 -9.99 4.92 -2.38
C GLY A 201 -9.07 4.69 -3.57
N ASP A 202 -7.77 4.81 -3.31
CA ASP A 202 -6.68 4.59 -4.24
C ASP A 202 -6.44 3.08 -4.45
N PHE A 203 -6.13 2.70 -5.69
CA PHE A 203 -5.68 1.35 -6.01
C PHE A 203 -4.20 1.36 -6.41
N LEU A 204 -3.35 0.78 -5.57
CA LEU A 204 -1.90 0.77 -5.73
C LEU A 204 -1.45 -0.67 -6.00
N CYS A 205 -1.04 -0.97 -7.24
CA CYS A 205 -0.56 -2.29 -7.66
C CYS A 205 0.81 -2.22 -8.36
N ALA A 206 1.58 -1.17 -8.05
CA ALA A 206 2.88 -0.94 -8.65
C ALA A 206 3.89 -2.06 -8.33
N GLY A 207 4.84 -2.34 -9.22
CA GLY A 207 5.90 -3.32 -8.94
C GLY A 207 5.41 -4.77 -8.93
N ASN A 208 4.58 -5.15 -9.89
CA ASN A 208 4.07 -6.51 -10.08
C ASN A 208 4.52 -7.07 -11.44
N GLN A 209 3.92 -8.17 -11.89
CA GLN A 209 4.19 -8.83 -13.17
C GLN A 209 2.99 -8.72 -14.13
N LEU A 210 2.15 -7.69 -13.98
CA LEU A 210 0.93 -7.54 -14.74
C LEU A 210 1.24 -7.31 -16.22
N THR A 211 0.63 -8.11 -17.09
CA THR A 211 0.79 -8.01 -18.56
C THR A 211 -0.41 -7.34 -19.25
N SER A 212 -1.55 -7.27 -18.56
CA SER A 212 -2.76 -6.60 -19.03
C SER A 212 -3.56 -6.01 -17.87
N LEU A 213 -4.52 -5.14 -18.19
CA LEU A 213 -5.52 -4.62 -17.24
C LEU A 213 -6.84 -5.41 -17.30
N GLU A 214 -6.82 -6.65 -17.79
CA GLU A 214 -7.97 -7.54 -17.71
C GLU A 214 -8.23 -7.96 -16.25
N GLY A 215 -9.50 -8.02 -15.86
CA GLY A 215 -9.89 -8.34 -14.48
C GLY A 215 -9.82 -7.17 -13.50
N LEU A 216 -9.63 -5.92 -13.96
CA LEU A 216 -9.73 -4.75 -13.10
C LEU A 216 -11.04 -4.76 -12.28
N PRO A 217 -11.05 -4.14 -11.09
CA PRO A 217 -12.26 -3.92 -10.30
C PRO A 217 -13.40 -3.33 -11.13
N ARG A 218 -14.62 -3.33 -10.62
CA ARG A 218 -15.71 -2.60 -11.28
C ARG A 218 -15.61 -1.10 -11.08
N GLU A 219 -15.04 -0.69 -9.95
CA GLU A 219 -14.90 0.70 -9.56
C GLU A 219 -13.61 0.92 -8.75
N VAL A 220 -12.88 1.98 -9.11
CA VAL A 220 -11.78 2.57 -8.34
C VAL A 220 -12.10 4.05 -8.16
N GLY A 221 -12.23 4.51 -6.91
CA GLY A 221 -12.71 5.86 -6.61
C GLY A 221 -11.63 6.95 -6.66
N GLY A 222 -10.39 6.59 -6.34
CA GLY A 222 -9.24 7.49 -6.21
C GLY A 222 -8.25 7.42 -7.37
N ASN A 223 -6.97 7.41 -7.03
CA ASN A 223 -5.84 7.24 -7.92
C ASN A 223 -5.70 5.76 -8.32
N PHE A 224 -5.13 5.50 -9.50
CA PHE A 224 -4.77 4.15 -9.91
C PHE A 224 -3.31 4.12 -10.34
N ASN A 225 -2.50 3.37 -9.60
CA ASN A 225 -1.08 3.23 -9.83
C ASN A 225 -0.75 1.78 -10.21
N CYS A 226 -0.51 1.56 -11.51
CA CYS A 226 -0.03 0.30 -12.08
C CYS A 226 1.39 0.41 -12.64
N SER A 227 2.18 1.34 -12.11
CA SER A 227 3.57 1.55 -12.55
C SER A 227 4.46 0.33 -12.27
N MET A 228 5.62 0.27 -12.92
CA MET A 228 6.61 -0.81 -12.72
C MET A 228 6.00 -2.20 -12.91
N ASN A 229 5.38 -2.43 -14.08
CA ASN A 229 4.76 -3.70 -14.47
C ASN A 229 5.24 -4.09 -15.88
N GLN A 230 4.58 -5.06 -16.52
CA GLN A 230 4.91 -5.56 -17.85
C GLN A 230 3.79 -5.28 -18.86
N LEU A 231 3.04 -4.19 -18.66
CA LEU A 231 1.91 -3.84 -19.52
C LEU A 231 2.41 -3.44 -20.91
N THR A 232 1.84 -4.06 -21.93
CA THR A 232 2.09 -3.71 -23.36
C THR A 232 0.97 -2.87 -23.95
N SER A 233 -0.20 -2.83 -23.30
CA SER A 233 -1.30 -1.95 -23.67
C SER A 233 -2.15 -1.57 -22.46
N LEU A 234 -2.90 -0.47 -22.58
CA LEU A 234 -3.88 -0.03 -21.59
C LEU A 234 -5.30 -0.48 -21.94
N LYS A 235 -5.45 -1.53 -22.76
CA LYS A 235 -6.77 -2.10 -23.06
C LYS A 235 -7.43 -2.53 -21.74
N ASN A 236 -8.76 -2.37 -21.67
CA ASN A 236 -9.60 -2.65 -20.49
C ASN A 236 -9.47 -1.63 -19.34
N CYS A 237 -8.65 -0.60 -19.48
CA CYS A 237 -8.64 0.53 -18.53
C CYS A 237 -9.98 1.28 -18.53
N TYR A 238 -10.34 1.89 -17.40
CA TYR A 238 -11.52 2.75 -17.33
C TYR A 238 -11.38 3.97 -18.22
N LYS A 239 -12.52 4.49 -18.71
CA LYS A 239 -12.52 5.69 -19.57
C LYS A 239 -12.25 6.97 -18.81
N LYS A 240 -12.52 7.00 -17.51
CA LYS A 240 -12.41 8.19 -16.68
C LYS A 240 -11.87 7.82 -15.31
N PHE A 241 -10.88 8.57 -14.85
CA PHE A 241 -10.46 8.59 -13.45
C PHE A 241 -10.73 9.96 -12.86
N LYS A 242 -11.13 9.99 -11.59
CA LYS A 242 -11.21 11.23 -10.83
C LYS A 242 -9.81 11.67 -10.40
N GLY A 243 -9.01 10.71 -9.91
CA GLY A 243 -7.63 10.90 -9.48
C GLY A 243 -6.61 10.76 -10.61
N ALA A 244 -5.35 10.59 -10.21
CA ALA A 244 -4.21 10.32 -11.07
C ALA A 244 -4.24 8.88 -11.61
N PHE A 245 -3.69 8.71 -12.82
CA PHE A 245 -3.44 7.41 -13.41
C PHE A 245 -1.95 7.30 -13.76
N ASN A 246 -1.26 6.40 -13.06
CA ASN A 246 0.17 6.16 -13.25
C ASN A 246 0.43 4.78 -13.83
N CYS A 247 0.92 4.75 -15.06
CA CYS A 247 1.34 3.56 -15.79
C CYS A 247 2.82 3.62 -16.17
N SER A 248 3.63 4.37 -15.43
CA SER A 248 5.05 4.56 -15.72
C SER A 248 5.86 3.27 -15.53
N GLY A 249 7.01 3.13 -16.18
CA GLY A 249 7.85 1.93 -16.01
C GLY A 249 7.16 0.65 -16.52
N ASN A 250 6.58 0.71 -17.72
CA ASN A 250 5.94 -0.43 -18.39
C ASN A 250 6.56 -0.64 -19.78
N GLN A 251 5.94 -1.49 -20.60
CA GLN A 251 6.39 -1.81 -21.96
C GLN A 251 5.42 -1.25 -23.01
N LEU A 252 4.80 -0.09 -22.74
CA LEU A 252 3.83 0.51 -23.63
C LEU A 252 4.52 1.11 -24.86
N ASP A 253 4.13 0.67 -26.05
CA ASP A 253 4.54 1.27 -27.34
C ASP A 253 3.56 2.36 -27.83
N SER A 254 2.36 2.38 -27.24
CA SER A 254 1.27 3.27 -27.59
C SER A 254 0.30 3.47 -26.42
N LEU A 255 -0.40 4.60 -26.40
CA LEU A 255 -1.44 4.90 -25.40
C LEU A 255 -2.81 4.33 -25.78
N LYS A 256 -2.85 3.23 -26.54
CA LYS A 256 -4.11 2.59 -26.90
C LYS A 256 -4.79 2.03 -25.65
N GLY A 257 -6.00 2.53 -25.40
CA GLY A 257 -6.81 2.10 -24.25
C GLY A 257 -6.68 3.02 -23.04
N ALA A 258 -5.78 4.02 -23.08
CA ALA A 258 -5.65 5.03 -22.04
C ALA A 258 -7.01 5.70 -21.70
N PRO A 259 -7.19 6.17 -20.45
CA PRO A 259 -8.34 6.95 -20.06
C PRO A 259 -8.44 8.23 -20.89
N GLN A 260 -9.67 8.72 -21.08
CA GLN A 260 -9.95 9.95 -21.82
C GLN A 260 -9.95 11.19 -20.92
N GLU A 261 -10.32 11.02 -19.65
CA GLU A 261 -10.35 12.06 -18.64
C GLU A 261 -9.66 11.56 -17.37
N VAL A 262 -8.69 12.32 -16.88
CA VAL A 262 -7.91 11.98 -15.68
C VAL A 262 -7.58 13.23 -14.87
N GLY A 263 -7.25 13.03 -13.59
CA GLY A 263 -6.56 14.01 -12.76
C GLY A 263 -5.20 14.30 -13.37
N SER A 264 -4.19 13.51 -13.00
CA SER A 264 -2.87 13.51 -13.63
C SER A 264 -2.67 12.25 -14.49
N PHE A 265 -1.77 12.32 -15.46
CA PHE A 265 -1.40 11.17 -16.30
C PHE A 265 0.11 11.00 -16.30
N GLU A 266 0.57 9.85 -15.84
CA GLU A 266 1.98 9.49 -15.77
C GLU A 266 2.23 8.26 -16.64
N CYS A 267 2.96 8.43 -17.73
CA CYS A 267 3.34 7.36 -18.64
C CYS A 267 4.84 7.38 -18.94
N SER A 268 5.65 7.87 -17.99
CA SER A 268 7.10 7.93 -18.16
C SER A 268 7.74 6.55 -18.18
N ASN A 269 8.99 6.46 -18.65
CA ASN A 269 9.74 5.21 -18.69
C ASN A 269 8.97 4.08 -19.42
N ASN A 270 8.60 4.34 -20.67
CA ASN A 270 7.93 3.41 -21.57
C ASN A 270 8.62 3.41 -22.94
N GLN A 271 8.01 2.79 -23.95
CA GLN A 271 8.54 2.69 -25.32
C GLN A 271 7.70 3.52 -26.31
N LEU A 272 7.04 4.58 -25.84
CA LEU A 272 6.12 5.38 -26.64
C LEU A 272 6.86 6.12 -27.75
N THR A 273 6.41 5.98 -28.98
CA THR A 273 6.91 6.72 -30.15
C THR A 273 6.01 7.89 -30.55
N SER A 274 4.79 7.93 -30.01
CA SER A 274 3.82 9.01 -30.21
C SER A 274 2.86 9.09 -29.03
N LEU A 275 2.36 10.30 -28.74
CA LEU A 275 1.30 10.54 -27.75
C LEU A 275 -0.10 10.37 -28.32
N LYS A 276 -0.25 9.79 -29.52
CA LYS A 276 -1.57 9.50 -30.09
C LYS A 276 -2.39 8.64 -29.13
N ARG A 277 -3.62 9.09 -28.83
CA ARG A 277 -4.56 8.50 -27.84
C ARG A 277 -4.21 8.78 -26.38
N ALA A 278 -3.33 9.75 -26.10
CA ALA A 278 -3.24 10.33 -24.77
C ALA A 278 -4.61 10.85 -24.29
N PRO A 279 -4.85 10.94 -22.97
CA PRO A 279 -6.04 11.56 -22.43
C PRO A 279 -6.27 12.97 -23.00
N GLU A 280 -7.51 13.27 -23.36
CA GLU A 280 -7.85 14.59 -23.91
C GLU A 280 -8.00 15.65 -22.81
N LYS A 281 -8.44 15.22 -21.61
CA LYS A 281 -8.65 16.10 -20.46
C LYS A 281 -7.77 15.66 -19.30
N VAL A 282 -6.71 16.43 -19.06
CA VAL A 282 -5.77 16.25 -17.95
C VAL A 282 -5.91 17.46 -17.03
N ARG A 283 -6.35 17.23 -15.78
CA ARG A 283 -6.65 18.30 -14.81
C ARG A 283 -5.46 18.66 -13.92
N GLY A 284 -4.46 17.80 -13.86
CA GLY A 284 -3.21 17.96 -13.13
C GLY A 284 -2.04 17.98 -14.09
N PHE A 285 -1.00 17.21 -13.79
CA PHE A 285 0.21 17.14 -14.59
C PHE A 285 0.15 16.01 -15.62
N PHE A 286 1.00 16.11 -16.64
CA PHE A 286 1.19 15.11 -17.68
C PHE A 286 2.68 14.80 -17.80
N ASP A 287 3.08 13.59 -17.42
CA ASP A 287 4.45 13.11 -17.50
C ASP A 287 4.55 12.04 -18.59
N CYS A 288 5.30 12.36 -19.65
CA CYS A 288 5.68 11.44 -20.73
C CYS A 288 7.20 11.37 -20.90
N SER A 289 7.95 11.72 -19.86
CA SER A 289 9.40 11.66 -19.85
C SER A 289 9.93 10.25 -20.11
N TRP A 290 11.19 10.11 -20.51
CA TRP A 290 11.86 8.82 -20.68
C TRP A 290 11.10 7.87 -21.60
N ASN A 291 10.88 8.31 -22.84
CA ASN A 291 10.21 7.56 -23.90
C ASN A 291 11.01 7.69 -25.22
N LEU A 292 10.42 7.26 -26.35
CA LEU A 292 11.03 7.30 -27.67
C LEU A 292 10.33 8.32 -28.58
N LEU A 293 9.75 9.38 -28.02
CA LEU A 293 8.99 10.39 -28.76
C LEU A 293 9.94 11.22 -29.64
N THR A 294 9.58 11.41 -30.92
CA THR A 294 10.30 12.30 -31.85
C THR A 294 9.61 13.64 -32.06
N SER A 295 8.33 13.74 -31.67
CA SER A 295 7.51 14.95 -31.60
C SER A 295 6.49 14.82 -30.47
N LEU A 296 5.84 15.94 -30.11
CA LEU A 296 4.77 15.97 -29.11
C LEU A 296 3.37 15.81 -29.74
N LYS A 297 3.30 15.22 -30.95
CA LYS A 297 2.05 15.04 -31.67
C LYS A 297 1.14 14.06 -30.94
N GLY A 298 -0.09 14.51 -30.69
CA GLY A 298 -1.10 13.75 -29.94
C GLY A 298 -1.16 14.09 -28.45
N ALA A 299 -0.28 14.97 -27.96
CA ALA A 299 -0.37 15.50 -26.59
C ALA A 299 -1.74 16.14 -26.31
N PRO A 300 -2.21 16.13 -25.05
CA PRO A 300 -3.41 16.87 -24.66
C PRO A 300 -3.33 18.34 -25.07
N LYS A 301 -4.46 18.94 -25.47
CA LYS A 301 -4.48 20.37 -25.86
C LYS A 301 -4.17 21.30 -24.69
N LYS A 302 -4.57 20.92 -23.49
CA LYS A 302 -4.40 21.72 -22.27
C LYS A 302 -4.00 20.82 -21.13
N VAL A 303 -2.97 21.21 -20.41
CA VAL A 303 -2.54 20.60 -19.14
C VAL A 303 -2.54 21.70 -18.10
N LYS A 304 -3.21 21.48 -16.96
CA LYS A 304 -3.31 22.52 -15.92
C LYS A 304 -2.09 22.56 -15.01
N GLY A 305 -1.46 21.42 -14.76
CA GLY A 305 -0.22 21.31 -14.01
C GLY A 305 1.00 21.31 -14.93
N ASN A 306 2.03 20.59 -14.51
CA ASN A 306 3.28 20.47 -15.25
C ASN A 306 3.14 19.57 -16.48
N PHE A 307 3.93 19.84 -17.50
CA PHE A 307 4.10 18.98 -18.67
C PHE A 307 5.56 18.57 -18.77
N ASP A 308 5.85 17.29 -18.57
CA ASP A 308 7.21 16.75 -18.64
C ASP A 308 7.35 15.84 -19.87
N CYS A 309 8.25 16.22 -20.77
CA CYS A 309 8.66 15.44 -21.93
C CYS A 309 10.19 15.26 -22.00
N SER A 310 10.88 15.37 -20.86
CA SER A 310 12.32 15.15 -20.78
C SER A 310 12.74 13.72 -21.16
N GLY A 311 14.01 13.51 -21.49
CA GLY A 311 14.53 12.15 -21.75
C GLY A 311 13.90 11.47 -22.97
N ASN A 312 13.57 12.21 -24.03
CA ASN A 312 12.96 11.71 -25.26
C ASN A 312 13.89 11.89 -26.47
N GLN A 313 13.41 11.60 -27.68
CA GLN A 313 14.15 11.76 -28.93
C GLN A 313 13.61 12.92 -29.77
N LEU A 314 13.09 13.97 -29.11
CA LEU A 314 12.42 15.07 -29.79
C LEU A 314 13.39 15.80 -30.72
N THR A 315 13.01 15.92 -31.99
CA THR A 315 13.68 16.77 -33.01
C THR A 315 12.80 17.93 -33.46
N THR A 316 11.55 17.96 -32.97
CA THR A 316 10.60 19.02 -33.18
C THR A 316 9.62 19.02 -32.01
N LEU A 317 9.06 20.20 -31.71
CA LEU A 317 8.00 20.35 -30.74
C LEU A 317 6.61 20.40 -31.41
N GLU A 318 6.47 19.89 -32.65
CA GLU A 318 5.16 19.74 -33.29
C GLU A 318 4.19 19.05 -32.33
N SER A 319 3.12 19.78 -31.96
CA SER A 319 2.18 19.35 -30.94
C SER A 319 0.78 19.87 -31.19
N THR A 320 -0.18 19.27 -30.50
CA THR A 320 -1.53 19.82 -30.31
C THR A 320 -1.68 20.57 -28.98
N LEU A 321 -0.64 20.57 -28.14
CA LEU A 321 -0.58 21.25 -26.86
C LEU A 321 -0.60 22.77 -27.06
N GLN A 322 -1.50 23.46 -26.36
CA GLN A 322 -1.72 24.90 -26.47
C GLN A 322 -1.38 25.63 -25.17
N THR A 323 -1.70 25.02 -24.02
CA THR A 323 -1.51 25.66 -22.71
C THR A 323 -0.99 24.66 -21.67
N VAL A 324 0.04 25.06 -20.93
CA VAL A 324 0.55 24.41 -19.73
C VAL A 324 0.43 25.40 -18.57
N GLY A 325 -0.34 25.02 -17.55
CA GLY A 325 -0.59 25.89 -16.39
C GLY A 325 0.52 25.88 -15.34
N GLY A 326 1.34 24.82 -15.30
CA GLY A 326 2.56 24.72 -14.49
C GLY A 326 3.83 24.86 -15.31
N ASP A 327 4.86 24.11 -14.93
CA ASP A 327 6.16 24.10 -15.58
C ASP A 327 6.16 23.23 -16.85
N PHE A 328 6.97 23.62 -17.84
CA PHE A 328 7.24 22.83 -19.04
C PHE A 328 8.69 22.31 -18.99
N ILE A 329 8.85 21.01 -18.89
CA ILE A 329 10.15 20.35 -18.68
C ILE A 329 10.49 19.56 -19.96
N CYS A 330 11.59 19.92 -20.62
CA CYS A 330 11.96 19.40 -21.95
C CYS A 330 13.45 19.09 -22.11
N GLY A 331 14.20 19.03 -21.00
CA GLY A 331 15.61 18.67 -21.02
C GLY A 331 15.88 17.25 -21.52
N GLU A 332 17.14 16.93 -21.80
CA GLU A 332 17.59 15.57 -22.17
C GLU A 332 16.89 15.01 -23.43
N ASN A 333 16.72 15.86 -24.45
CA ASN A 333 16.19 15.47 -25.76
C ASN A 333 17.28 15.41 -26.83
N ALA A 334 17.01 14.68 -27.93
CA ALA A 334 17.94 14.56 -29.06
C ALA A 334 18.33 15.94 -29.66
N GLN A 335 17.39 16.88 -29.70
CA GLN A 335 17.65 18.28 -29.98
C GLN A 335 17.47 19.12 -28.70
N PRO A 336 18.45 19.97 -28.35
CA PRO A 336 18.23 20.96 -27.30
C PRO A 336 17.26 22.03 -27.81
N PHE A 337 16.26 22.35 -26.99
CA PHE A 337 15.32 23.44 -27.24
C PHE A 337 15.63 24.60 -26.31
N ILE A 338 15.44 25.83 -26.76
CA ILE A 338 15.55 27.02 -25.92
C ILE A 338 14.19 27.55 -25.51
N GLU A 339 14.15 28.36 -24.45
CA GLU A 339 12.92 28.91 -23.90
C GLU A 339 12.12 29.71 -24.94
N GLU A 340 12.78 30.54 -25.76
CA GLU A 340 12.10 31.32 -26.79
C GLU A 340 11.35 30.44 -27.79
N GLU A 341 11.94 29.31 -28.21
CA GLU A 341 11.31 28.38 -29.16
C GLU A 341 10.04 27.77 -28.56
N ILE A 342 10.11 27.31 -27.31
CA ILE A 342 8.97 26.72 -26.59
C ILE A 342 7.83 27.73 -26.43
N ARG A 343 8.15 29.00 -26.10
CA ARG A 343 7.12 30.05 -25.96
C ARG A 343 6.43 30.41 -27.27
N THR A 344 7.02 30.10 -28.44
CA THR A 344 6.34 30.34 -29.74
C THR A 344 5.23 29.35 -30.04
N ILE A 345 5.27 28.15 -29.45
CA ILE A 345 4.35 27.04 -29.78
C ILE A 345 3.31 26.75 -28.69
N VAL A 346 3.64 27.02 -27.42
CA VAL A 346 2.81 26.68 -26.28
C VAL A 346 2.84 27.82 -25.26
N TYR A 347 1.67 28.17 -24.74
CA TYR A 347 1.57 29.10 -23.62
C TYR A 347 1.93 28.36 -22.33
N VAL A 348 3.04 28.75 -21.70
CA VAL A 348 3.49 28.20 -20.41
C VAL A 348 3.37 29.27 -19.33
N ASN A 349 2.63 28.95 -18.27
CA ASN A 349 2.43 29.86 -17.13
C ASN A 349 3.52 29.72 -16.06
N GLY A 350 4.12 28.53 -15.90
CA GLY A 350 5.26 28.30 -15.04
C GLY A 350 6.61 28.54 -15.72
N HIS A 351 7.64 27.87 -15.21
CA HIS A 351 8.99 27.91 -15.74
C HIS A 351 9.14 26.95 -16.94
N ILE A 352 10.10 27.28 -17.80
CA ILE A 352 10.56 26.38 -18.86
C ILE A 352 11.93 25.85 -18.41
N ILE A 353 12.05 24.52 -18.34
CA ILE A 353 13.24 23.81 -17.86
C ILE A 353 13.77 22.99 -19.05
N VAL A 354 14.93 23.37 -19.58
CA VAL A 354 15.53 22.82 -20.82
C VAL A 354 16.96 22.37 -20.63
#